data_AF-A0A3D4SYV7-F1
#
_entry.id   AF-A0A3D4SYV7-F1
#
_cell.length_a   1.000
_cell.length_b   1.000
_cell.length_c   1.000
_cell.angle_alpha   90.00
_cell.angle_beta   90.00
_cell.angle_gamma   90.00
#
_symmetry.space_group_name_H-M   'P 1'
#
loop_
_entity.id
_entity.type
_entity.pdbx_description
1 polymer ?
#
loop_
_entity_poly.entity_id
_entity_poly.type
_entity_poly.pdbx_seq_one_letter_code
_entity_poly.pdbx_strand_id
1 'polypeptide(L)'
;MATQEIHGDGWAVGADGVRRWGTLGAAGLFLTTAEDGVTLLLVQHRAMWTNFGGTWGIPGGAIDTGETAVEAALRETMEETGVDPSDVTTGEAVVTARAPLDHVLRRVPLTEAELPLADAVTSAVAGGATLFDAVRGHRLTHPETGYPLVATLQGDLCWEVPDDTVPEWTYTTVLCTADHPLELNPTAESADLAWCPLDEVAELNLLPPFREALPGLIARLGS
;
A
#
# COMPACT_ATOMS: atom_id res chain seq x y z
N MET A 1 6.97 23.35 -18.02
CA MET A 1 6.88 21.87 -17.93
C MET A 1 5.97 21.61 -16.75
N ALA A 2 4.79 21.02 -16.98
CA ALA A 2 3.95 20.59 -15.87
C ALA A 2 4.74 19.52 -15.11
N THR A 3 5.03 19.76 -13.83
CA THR A 3 5.47 18.71 -12.92
C THR A 3 4.37 17.67 -12.92
N GLN A 4 4.59 16.56 -13.61
CA GLN A 4 3.65 15.45 -13.66
C GLN A 4 3.59 14.90 -12.23
N GLU A 5 2.43 15.00 -11.59
CA GLU A 5 2.23 14.62 -10.19
C GLU A 5 2.63 13.15 -9.98
N ILE A 6 3.40 12.90 -8.93
CA ILE A 6 3.93 11.57 -8.63
C ILE A 6 2.84 10.82 -7.87
N HIS A 7 2.09 9.95 -8.55
CA HIS A 7 1.16 9.09 -7.83
C HIS A 7 1.92 8.20 -6.83
N GLY A 8 1.35 8.04 -5.63
CA GLY A 8 1.89 7.15 -4.60
C GLY A 8 2.04 5.71 -5.09
N ASP A 9 1.19 5.30 -6.02
CA ASP A 9 1.20 3.98 -6.62
C ASP A 9 2.45 3.69 -7.45
N GLY A 10 3.18 2.65 -7.06
CA GLY A 10 4.36 2.18 -7.76
C GLY A 10 5.38 1.52 -6.84
N TRP A 11 6.51 1.13 -7.42
CA TRP A 11 7.58 0.47 -6.69
C TRP A 11 8.68 1.46 -6.33
N ALA A 12 9.01 1.57 -5.04
CA ALA A 12 10.26 2.14 -4.57
C ALA A 12 11.33 1.06 -4.55
N VAL A 13 12.43 1.27 -5.27
CA VAL A 13 13.56 0.34 -5.37
C VAL A 13 14.67 0.83 -4.46
N GLY A 14 14.90 0.08 -3.38
CA GLY A 14 15.97 0.41 -2.43
C GLY A 14 17.35 0.32 -3.06
N ALA A 15 18.33 1.02 -2.48
CA ALA A 15 19.74 0.84 -2.82
C ALA A 15 20.24 -0.59 -2.56
N ASP A 16 19.51 -1.35 -1.74
CA ASP A 16 19.66 -2.79 -1.48
C ASP A 16 19.04 -3.68 -2.58
N GLY A 17 18.39 -3.09 -3.59
CA GLY A 17 17.63 -3.77 -4.64
C GLY A 17 16.25 -4.29 -4.20
N VAL A 18 15.87 -4.10 -2.94
CA VAL A 18 14.58 -4.56 -2.41
C VAL A 18 13.48 -3.60 -2.85
N ARG A 19 12.41 -4.16 -3.42
CA ARG A 19 11.24 -3.40 -3.86
C ARG A 19 10.23 -3.23 -2.72
N ARG A 20 9.75 -2.01 -2.55
CA ARG A 20 8.74 -1.60 -1.55
C ARG A 20 7.60 -0.91 -2.28
N TRP A 21 6.37 -1.12 -1.83
CA TRP A 21 5.22 -0.46 -2.43
C TRP A 21 5.12 0.99 -1.94
N GLY A 22 4.69 1.91 -2.80
CA GLY A 22 4.55 3.33 -2.50
C GLY A 22 5.78 4.13 -2.93
N THR A 23 5.66 4.92 -4.01
CA THR A 23 6.74 5.78 -4.52
C THR A 23 7.04 6.95 -3.58
N LEU A 24 6.07 7.38 -2.77
CA LEU A 24 6.20 8.47 -1.80
C LEU A 24 6.27 7.96 -0.34
N GLY A 25 6.51 6.67 -0.16
CA GLY A 25 6.35 6.01 1.14
C GLY A 25 4.99 5.34 1.29
N ALA A 26 4.77 4.76 2.46
CA ALA A 26 3.53 4.09 2.81
C ALA A 26 3.17 4.38 4.27
N ALA A 27 1.89 4.19 4.61
CA ALA A 27 1.42 4.35 5.98
C ALA A 27 0.40 3.27 6.34
N GLY A 28 0.32 2.94 7.62
CA GLY A 28 -0.66 1.97 8.13
C GLY A 28 -1.22 2.38 9.48
N LEU A 29 -2.44 1.92 9.74
CA LEU A 29 -3.23 2.31 10.90
C LEU A 29 -3.11 1.25 12.01
N PHE A 30 -2.41 1.61 13.09
CA PHE A 30 -2.37 0.80 14.30
C PHE A 30 -3.61 1.12 15.14
N LEU A 31 -4.75 0.55 14.74
CA LEU A 31 -6.04 0.84 15.34
C LEU A 31 -6.36 -0.10 16.51
N THR A 32 -6.45 0.46 17.70
CA THR A 32 -6.78 -0.28 18.92
C THR A 32 -8.16 0.07 19.46
N THR A 33 -8.74 -0.85 20.20
CA THR A 33 -9.94 -0.60 21.02
C THR A 33 -9.86 -1.42 22.30
N ALA A 34 -10.78 -1.18 23.22
CA ALA A 34 -10.90 -1.94 24.45
C ALA A 34 -12.27 -2.61 24.55
N GLU A 35 -12.29 -3.92 24.74
CA GLU A 35 -13.50 -4.70 24.98
C GLU A 35 -13.27 -5.62 26.19
N ASP A 36 -14.17 -5.57 27.17
CA ASP A 36 -14.10 -6.37 28.41
C ASP A 36 -12.74 -6.31 29.15
N GLY A 37 -12.05 -5.16 29.06
CA GLY A 37 -10.75 -4.94 29.70
C GLY A 37 -9.55 -5.48 28.91
N VAL A 38 -9.78 -6.05 27.71
CA VAL A 38 -8.75 -6.50 26.78
C VAL A 38 -8.53 -5.44 25.70
N THR A 39 -7.27 -5.10 25.41
CA THR A 39 -6.95 -4.26 24.25
C THR A 39 -6.89 -5.12 23.01
N LEU A 40 -7.69 -4.78 22.00
CA LEU A 40 -7.73 -5.44 20.70
C LEU A 40 -7.03 -4.56 19.67
N LEU A 41 -6.33 -5.18 18.71
CA LEU A 41 -5.73 -4.55 17.54
C LEU A 41 -6.41 -5.06 16.28
N LEU A 42 -6.79 -4.14 15.39
CA LEU A 42 -7.21 -4.49 14.04
C LEU A 42 -6.01 -5.01 13.24
N VAL A 43 -6.10 -6.26 12.79
CA VAL A 43 -5.09 -6.91 11.95
C VAL A 43 -5.70 -7.43 10.66
N GLN A 44 -4.90 -7.43 9.60
CA GLN A 44 -5.26 -7.90 8.26
C GLN A 44 -4.34 -9.05 7.85
N HIS A 45 -4.93 -10.13 7.32
CA HIS A 45 -4.19 -11.22 6.72
C HIS A 45 -3.98 -10.96 5.23
N ARG A 46 -2.71 -10.87 4.85
CA ARG A 46 -2.31 -10.56 3.48
C ARG A 46 -2.57 -11.75 2.59
N ALA A 47 -3.31 -11.54 1.50
CA ALA A 47 -3.59 -12.59 0.53
C ALA A 47 -2.31 -13.24 -0.01
N MET A 48 -2.37 -14.55 -0.26
CA MET A 48 -1.21 -15.38 -0.64
C MET A 48 -0.46 -14.88 -1.89
N TRP A 49 -1.13 -14.15 -2.79
CA TRP A 49 -0.55 -13.63 -4.03
C TRP A 49 0.17 -12.27 -3.88
N THR A 50 0.19 -11.69 -2.68
CA THR A 50 0.88 -10.42 -2.40
C THR A 50 2.36 -10.63 -2.06
N ASN A 51 3.17 -9.55 -2.11
CA ASN A 51 4.53 -9.59 -1.58
C ASN A 51 4.46 -9.90 -0.06
N PHE A 52 5.11 -10.99 0.38
CA PHE A 52 4.96 -11.61 1.71
C PHE A 52 3.54 -12.14 2.06
N GLY A 53 2.81 -12.70 1.10
CA GLY A 53 1.49 -13.31 1.33
C GLY A 53 1.48 -14.38 2.43
N GLY A 54 0.36 -14.52 3.14
CA GLY A 54 0.20 -15.44 4.27
C GLY A 54 0.69 -14.88 5.62
N THR A 55 1.12 -13.62 5.64
CA THR A 55 1.49 -12.91 6.86
C THR A 55 0.39 -11.98 7.35
N TRP A 56 0.41 -11.65 8.64
CA TRP A 56 -0.47 -10.68 9.28
C TRP A 56 0.22 -9.33 9.42
N GLY A 57 -0.53 -8.25 9.23
CA GLY A 57 -0.07 -6.88 9.41
C GLY A 57 -1.20 -5.97 9.87
N ILE A 58 -0.94 -4.67 9.87
CA ILE A 58 -1.97 -3.64 10.01
C ILE A 58 -2.43 -3.19 8.62
N PRO A 59 -3.69 -2.75 8.44
CA PRO A 59 -4.15 -2.17 7.19
C PRO A 59 -3.35 -0.92 6.84
N GLY A 60 -3.12 -0.70 5.55
CA GLY A 60 -2.31 0.41 5.07
C GLY A 60 -1.69 0.20 3.69
N GLY A 61 -1.36 1.31 3.04
CA GLY A 61 -0.90 1.34 1.66
C GLY A 61 -0.05 2.56 1.34
N ALA A 62 0.04 2.87 0.04
CA ALA A 62 0.91 3.93 -0.46
C ALA A 62 0.38 5.32 -0.06
N ILE A 63 1.28 6.24 0.24
CA ILE A 63 0.93 7.66 0.43
C ILE A 63 0.82 8.31 -0.95
N ASP A 64 -0.28 8.99 -1.25
CA ASP A 64 -0.45 9.69 -2.53
C ASP A 64 0.07 11.14 -2.53
N THR A 65 0.14 11.78 -3.70
CA THR A 65 0.57 13.18 -3.82
C THR A 65 -0.31 14.11 -2.98
N GLY A 66 0.33 14.91 -2.14
CA GLY A 66 -0.35 15.88 -1.27
C GLY A 66 -0.98 15.26 -0.02
N GLU A 67 -0.93 13.94 0.12
CA GLU A 67 -1.46 13.20 1.25
C GLU A 67 -0.43 13.13 2.39
N THR A 68 -0.89 13.35 3.63
CA THR A 68 -0.10 13.07 4.83
C THR A 68 -0.13 11.58 5.18
N ALA A 69 0.83 11.09 5.96
CA ALA A 69 0.81 9.71 6.42
C ALA A 69 -0.46 9.33 7.21
N VAL A 70 -1.07 10.29 7.91
CA VAL A 70 -2.32 10.08 8.65
C VAL A 70 -3.50 9.90 7.70
N GLU A 71 -3.61 10.79 6.70
CA GLU A 71 -4.66 10.69 5.67
C GLU A 71 -4.53 9.37 4.89
N ALA A 72 -3.31 8.99 4.49
CA ALA A 72 -3.05 7.73 3.80
C ALA A 72 -3.45 6.52 4.64
N ALA A 73 -3.04 6.47 5.91
CA ALA A 73 -3.38 5.35 6.79
C ALA A 73 -4.91 5.21 6.99
N LEU A 74 -5.63 6.32 7.13
CA LEU A 74 -7.09 6.33 7.27
C LEU A 74 -7.79 5.91 5.98
N ARG A 75 -7.39 6.48 4.83
CA ARG A 75 -7.96 6.17 3.52
C ARG A 75 -7.77 4.69 3.19
N GLU A 76 -6.54 4.19 3.29
CA GLU A 76 -6.23 2.78 3.00
C GLU A 76 -6.98 1.84 3.94
N THR A 77 -7.08 2.18 5.24
CA THR A 77 -7.87 1.36 6.17
C THR A 77 -9.35 1.34 5.80
N MET A 78 -9.93 2.48 5.40
CA MET A 78 -11.30 2.53 4.91
C MET A 78 -11.48 1.68 3.65
N GLU A 79 -10.56 1.78 2.69
CA GLU A 79 -10.59 1.02 1.44
C GLU A 79 -10.44 -0.50 1.68
N GLU A 80 -9.58 -0.93 2.61
CA GLU A 80 -9.28 -2.35 2.84
C GLU A 80 -10.25 -3.05 3.81
N THR A 81 -10.84 -2.29 4.72
CA THR A 81 -11.60 -2.83 5.87
C THR A 81 -13.02 -2.27 6.01
N GLY A 82 -13.35 -1.17 5.33
CA GLY A 82 -14.63 -0.48 5.46
C GLY A 82 -14.81 0.33 6.75
N VAL A 83 -13.78 0.45 7.60
CA VAL A 83 -13.80 1.30 8.79
C VAL A 83 -13.90 2.77 8.39
N ASP A 84 -14.93 3.47 8.87
CA ASP A 84 -15.12 4.90 8.60
C ASP A 84 -14.10 5.73 9.40
N PRO A 85 -13.33 6.64 8.77
CA PRO A 85 -12.40 7.50 9.49
C PRO A 85 -13.01 8.35 10.60
N SER A 86 -14.33 8.62 10.55
CA SER A 86 -15.05 9.37 11.60
C SER A 86 -15.25 8.58 12.90
N ASP A 87 -15.13 7.26 12.87
CA ASP A 87 -15.16 6.39 14.06
C ASP A 87 -13.75 6.20 14.68
N VAL A 88 -12.73 6.85 14.11
CA VAL A 88 -11.33 6.70 14.51
C VAL A 88 -10.81 8.00 15.14
N THR A 89 -10.26 7.90 16.35
CA THR A 89 -9.47 8.97 16.96
C THR A 89 -7.99 8.78 16.61
N THR A 90 -7.41 9.76 15.92
CA THR A 90 -6.00 9.74 15.51
C THR A 90 -5.07 10.21 16.63
N GLY A 91 -3.95 9.51 16.78
CA GLY A 91 -2.89 9.82 17.74
C GLY A 91 -1.56 10.12 17.04
N GLU A 92 -0.47 9.62 17.62
CA GLU A 92 0.88 9.86 17.12
C GLU A 92 1.14 9.12 15.79
N ALA A 93 1.82 9.79 14.85
CA ALA A 93 2.37 9.17 13.65
C ALA A 93 3.88 8.90 13.83
N VAL A 94 4.30 7.63 13.70
CA VAL A 94 5.66 7.18 13.98
C VAL A 94 6.26 6.52 12.73
N VAL A 95 7.41 7.00 12.28
CA VAL A 95 8.16 6.32 11.21
C VAL A 95 8.77 5.04 11.79
N THR A 96 8.31 3.88 11.32
CA THR A 96 8.68 2.55 11.83
C THR A 96 9.60 1.78 10.88
N ALA A 97 9.70 2.18 9.61
CA ALA A 97 10.69 1.67 8.68
C ALA A 97 11.23 2.78 7.78
N ARG A 98 12.51 2.65 7.40
CA ARG A 98 13.19 3.53 6.44
C ARG A 98 14.06 2.72 5.51
N ALA A 99 14.21 3.18 4.27
CA ALA A 99 15.10 2.57 3.30
C ALA A 99 15.65 3.63 2.34
N PRO A 100 16.98 3.78 2.21
CA PRO A 100 17.57 4.56 1.13
C PRO A 100 17.18 3.98 -0.22
N LEU A 101 16.83 4.83 -1.17
CA LEU A 101 16.41 4.42 -2.50
C LEU A 101 17.51 4.63 -3.54
N ASP A 102 17.50 3.78 -4.55
CA ASP A 102 18.19 4.02 -5.82
C ASP A 102 17.27 4.85 -6.74
N HIS A 103 16.02 4.40 -6.90
CA HIS A 103 14.99 5.11 -7.64
C HIS A 103 13.58 4.62 -7.24
N VAL A 104 12.57 5.34 -7.69
CA VAL A 104 11.17 4.90 -7.72
C VAL A 104 10.75 4.63 -9.15
N LEU A 105 9.77 3.75 -9.34
CA LEU A 105 9.15 3.43 -10.61
C LEU A 105 7.76 4.08 -10.65
N ARG A 106 7.69 5.24 -11.29
CA ARG A 106 6.47 6.05 -11.41
C ARG A 106 5.56 5.53 -12.49
N ARG A 107 4.26 5.75 -12.30
CA ARG A 107 3.22 5.47 -13.29
C ARG A 107 2.90 6.74 -14.06
N VAL A 108 3.30 6.78 -15.33
CA VAL A 108 3.08 7.92 -16.22
C VAL A 108 1.97 7.55 -17.23
N PRO A 109 0.80 8.21 -17.20
CA PRO A 109 -0.28 7.91 -18.15
C PRO A 109 0.16 8.07 -19.61
N LEU A 110 -0.42 7.24 -20.48
CA LEU A 110 -0.19 7.36 -21.92
C LEU A 110 -0.78 8.68 -22.42
N THR A 111 -0.04 9.36 -23.29
CA THR A 111 -0.60 10.50 -24.03
C THR A 111 -1.57 10.01 -25.12
N GLU A 112 -2.44 10.89 -25.63
CA GLU A 112 -3.33 10.55 -26.76
C GLU A 112 -2.56 10.01 -27.98
N ALA A 113 -1.35 10.52 -28.22
CA ALA A 113 -0.49 10.08 -29.31
C ALA A 113 0.14 8.68 -29.07
N GLU A 114 0.23 8.26 -27.81
CA GLU A 114 0.80 6.98 -27.40
C GLU A 114 -0.25 5.87 -27.26
N LEU A 115 -1.55 6.21 -27.19
CA LEU A 115 -2.63 5.22 -27.10
C LEU A 115 -2.50 4.09 -28.16
N PRO A 116 -2.16 4.37 -29.44
CA PRO A 116 -1.97 3.30 -30.43
C PRO A 116 -0.85 2.31 -30.09
N LEU A 117 0.12 2.69 -29.27
CA LEU A 117 1.18 1.79 -28.81
C LEU A 117 0.64 0.69 -27.90
N ALA A 118 -0.53 0.88 -27.28
CA ALA A 118 -1.19 -0.09 -26.42
C ALA A 118 -2.28 -0.92 -27.12
N ASP A 119 -2.52 -0.72 -28.43
CA ASP A 119 -3.63 -1.34 -29.18
C ASP A 119 -3.72 -2.86 -29.01
N ALA A 120 -2.57 -3.55 -28.95
CA ALA A 120 -2.54 -5.00 -28.75
C ALA A 120 -3.10 -5.41 -27.38
N VAL A 121 -2.81 -4.64 -26.33
CA VAL A 121 -3.35 -4.85 -24.98
C VAL A 121 -4.84 -4.54 -24.96
N THR A 122 -5.24 -3.37 -25.49
CA THR A 122 -6.65 -2.95 -25.51
C THR A 122 -7.52 -3.93 -26.31
N SER A 123 -7.01 -4.43 -27.44
CA SER A 123 -7.69 -5.45 -28.25
C SER A 123 -7.84 -6.78 -27.52
N ALA A 124 -6.83 -7.21 -26.77
CA ALA A 124 -6.91 -8.42 -25.96
C ALA A 124 -7.96 -8.29 -24.83
N VAL A 125 -8.02 -7.13 -24.18
CA VAL A 125 -9.05 -6.83 -23.16
C VAL A 125 -10.45 -6.83 -23.78
N ALA A 126 -10.63 -6.18 -24.94
CA ALA A 126 -11.89 -6.23 -25.68
C ALA A 126 -12.27 -7.66 -26.11
N GLY A 127 -11.27 -8.53 -26.30
CA GLY A 127 -11.45 -9.96 -26.55
C GLY A 127 -11.72 -10.82 -25.32
N GLY A 128 -11.81 -10.22 -24.12
CA GLY A 128 -12.16 -10.89 -22.86
C GLY A 128 -10.99 -11.21 -21.93
N ALA A 129 -9.77 -10.78 -22.23
CA ALA A 129 -8.65 -10.89 -21.28
C ALA A 129 -8.79 -9.90 -20.12
N THR A 130 -8.27 -10.25 -18.95
CA THR A 130 -8.08 -9.24 -17.90
C THR A 130 -6.99 -8.26 -18.32
N LEU A 131 -7.03 -7.02 -17.83
CA LEU A 131 -6.02 -6.02 -18.15
C LEU A 131 -4.61 -6.48 -17.74
N PHE A 132 -4.47 -7.05 -16.55
CA PHE A 132 -3.19 -7.56 -16.05
C PHE A 132 -2.65 -8.70 -16.91
N ASP A 133 -3.49 -9.63 -17.34
CA ASP A 133 -3.07 -10.73 -18.22
C ASP A 133 -2.68 -10.22 -19.61
N ALA A 134 -3.44 -9.25 -20.15
CA ALA A 134 -3.13 -8.62 -21.42
C ALA A 134 -1.77 -7.90 -21.39
N VAL A 135 -1.51 -7.09 -20.35
CA VAL A 135 -0.22 -6.41 -20.17
C VAL A 135 0.93 -7.41 -20.01
N ARG A 136 0.77 -8.42 -19.14
CA ARG A 136 1.80 -9.45 -18.90
C ARG A 136 2.08 -10.29 -20.15
N GLY A 137 1.06 -10.58 -20.95
CA GLY A 137 1.19 -11.38 -22.16
C GLY A 137 1.94 -10.65 -23.28
N HIS A 138 1.76 -9.33 -23.42
CA HIS A 138 2.35 -8.56 -24.51
C HIS A 138 3.71 -7.95 -24.15
N ARG A 139 3.93 -7.56 -22.89
CA ARG A 139 5.20 -6.97 -22.40
C ARG A 139 5.69 -5.81 -23.28
N LEU A 140 4.77 -4.91 -23.64
CA LEU A 140 5.07 -3.78 -24.50
C LEU A 140 6.04 -2.82 -23.82
N THR A 141 6.85 -2.14 -24.62
CA THR A 141 7.81 -1.12 -24.17
C THR A 141 7.69 0.11 -25.06
N HIS A 142 7.87 1.29 -24.47
CA HIS A 142 7.87 2.54 -25.21
C HIS A 142 9.05 2.54 -26.20
N PRO A 143 8.82 2.85 -27.49
CA PRO A 143 9.82 2.64 -28.56
C PRO A 143 11.07 3.52 -28.40
N GLU A 144 10.94 4.72 -27.81
CA GLU A 144 12.06 5.64 -27.65
C GLU A 144 12.84 5.44 -26.34
N THR A 145 12.14 5.24 -25.23
CA THR A 145 12.72 5.19 -23.88
C THR A 145 12.98 3.76 -23.40
N GLY A 146 12.30 2.77 -24.00
CA GLY A 146 12.34 1.38 -23.56
C GLY A 146 11.53 1.08 -22.28
N TYR A 147 10.80 2.05 -21.73
CA TYR A 147 10.04 1.87 -20.50
C TYR A 147 8.85 0.92 -20.69
N PRO A 148 8.61 -0.02 -19.76
CA PRO A 148 7.55 -1.00 -19.93
C PRO A 148 6.18 -0.39 -19.72
N LEU A 149 5.20 -0.90 -20.46
CA LEU A 149 3.79 -0.64 -20.24
C LEU A 149 3.31 -1.48 -19.05
N VAL A 150 2.64 -0.86 -18.09
CA VAL A 150 2.06 -1.51 -16.92
C VAL A 150 0.58 -1.11 -16.74
N ALA A 151 -0.15 -1.89 -15.95
CA ALA A 151 -1.52 -1.59 -15.55
C ALA A 151 -1.54 -1.11 -14.10
N THR A 152 -2.36 -0.10 -13.81
CA THR A 152 -2.63 0.36 -12.44
C THR A 152 -3.65 -0.55 -11.75
N LEU A 153 -3.79 -0.43 -10.43
CA LEU A 153 -4.82 -1.17 -9.67
C LEU A 153 -6.23 -0.68 -10.03
N GLN A 154 -6.33 0.59 -10.43
CA GLN A 154 -7.55 1.26 -10.86
C GLN A 154 -7.96 0.90 -12.30
N GLY A 155 -7.13 0.14 -13.02
CA GLY A 155 -7.44 -0.35 -14.36
C GLY A 155 -6.97 0.53 -15.52
N ASP A 156 -6.03 1.44 -15.26
CA ASP A 156 -5.46 2.32 -16.28
C ASP A 156 -4.13 1.77 -16.83
N LEU A 157 -3.79 2.16 -18.06
CA LEU A 157 -2.49 1.86 -18.66
C LEU A 157 -1.52 3.03 -18.48
N CYS A 158 -0.28 2.72 -18.11
CA CYS A 158 0.77 3.70 -17.90
C CYS A 158 2.15 3.16 -18.25
N TRP A 159 3.10 4.06 -18.52
CA TRP A 159 4.52 3.74 -18.58
C TRP A 159 5.10 3.69 -17.17
N GLU A 160 5.91 2.67 -16.90
CA GLU A 160 6.68 2.58 -15.66
C GLU A 160 8.03 3.28 -15.87
N VAL A 161 8.17 4.48 -15.30
CA VAL A 161 9.30 5.39 -15.54
C VAL A 161 10.16 5.50 -14.28
N PRO A 162 11.48 5.22 -14.35
CA PRO A 162 12.37 5.40 -13.20
C PRO A 162 12.57 6.87 -12.86
N ASP A 163 12.67 7.17 -11.57
CA ASP A 163 13.04 8.49 -11.06
C ASP A 163 13.85 8.40 -9.76
N ASP A 164 14.96 9.13 -9.71
CA ASP A 164 15.95 9.14 -8.63
C ASP A 164 15.85 10.36 -7.69
N THR A 165 14.79 11.17 -7.82
CA THR A 165 14.59 12.38 -7.02
C THR A 165 14.00 12.11 -5.64
N VAL A 166 13.52 10.88 -5.37
CA VAL A 166 13.07 10.40 -4.06
C VAL A 166 14.22 9.61 -3.40
N PRO A 167 14.92 10.18 -2.40
CA PRO A 167 16.16 9.58 -1.87
C PRO A 167 15.92 8.51 -0.80
N GLU A 168 14.75 8.52 -0.16
CA GLU A 168 14.40 7.62 0.95
C GLU A 168 12.92 7.25 0.87
N TRP A 169 12.64 6.00 1.20
CA TRP A 169 11.29 5.50 1.44
C TRP A 169 11.07 5.31 2.94
N THR A 170 9.87 5.66 3.41
CA THR A 170 9.48 5.47 4.81
C THR A 170 8.15 4.74 4.91
N TYR A 171 8.02 3.90 5.94
CA TYR A 171 6.73 3.42 6.42
C TYR A 171 6.38 4.16 7.71
N THR A 172 5.20 4.77 7.76
CA THR A 172 4.70 5.47 8.96
C THR A 172 3.53 4.70 9.55
N THR A 173 3.64 4.33 10.82
CA THR A 173 2.55 3.73 11.58
C THR A 173 1.84 4.81 12.38
N VAL A 174 0.53 4.92 12.23
CA VAL A 174 -0.30 5.90 12.93
C VAL A 174 -1.05 5.18 14.05
N LEU A 175 -0.80 5.58 15.30
CA LEU A 175 -1.47 5.01 16.46
C LEU A 175 -2.85 5.64 16.60
N CYS A 176 -3.88 4.81 16.58
CA CYS A 176 -5.28 5.24 16.62
C CYS A 176 -6.10 4.42 17.62
N THR A 177 -7.22 4.99 18.04
CA THR A 177 -8.19 4.32 18.90
C THR A 177 -9.60 4.41 18.33
N ALA A 178 -10.41 3.38 18.57
CA ALA A 178 -11.86 3.40 18.38
C ALA A 178 -12.56 3.10 19.72
N ASP A 179 -13.77 3.62 19.91
CA ASP A 179 -14.54 3.47 21.15
C ASP A 179 -14.96 2.02 21.45
N HIS A 180 -15.08 1.20 20.41
CA HIS A 180 -15.43 -0.22 20.46
C HIS A 180 -14.92 -0.94 19.19
N PRO A 181 -14.93 -2.29 19.15
CA PRO A 181 -14.63 -3.03 17.92
C PRO A 181 -15.62 -2.66 16.81
N LEU A 182 -15.09 -2.15 15.71
CA LEU A 182 -15.87 -1.70 14.55
C LEU A 182 -16.22 -2.88 13.63
N GLU A 183 -17.33 -2.76 12.92
CA GLU A 183 -17.73 -3.73 11.89
C GLU A 183 -16.75 -3.67 10.70
N LEU A 184 -16.31 -4.85 10.23
CA LEU A 184 -15.32 -4.97 9.19
C LEU A 184 -15.96 -5.52 7.91
N ASN A 185 -15.73 -4.83 6.81
CA ASN A 185 -16.18 -5.20 5.48
C ASN A 185 -14.94 -5.52 4.62
N PRO A 186 -14.47 -6.79 4.59
CA PRO A 186 -13.29 -7.15 3.83
C PRO A 186 -13.49 -6.93 2.33
N THR A 187 -12.49 -6.36 1.67
CA THR A 187 -12.44 -6.30 0.20
C THR A 187 -11.77 -7.53 -0.39
N ALA A 188 -11.74 -7.62 -1.72
CA ALA A 188 -11.12 -8.72 -2.46
C ALA A 188 -9.60 -8.86 -2.20
N GLU A 189 -8.94 -7.86 -1.60
CA GLU A 189 -7.50 -7.85 -1.32
C GLU A 189 -7.14 -8.37 0.08
N SER A 190 -8.13 -8.44 0.99
CA SER A 190 -7.98 -8.94 2.36
C SER A 190 -8.46 -10.39 2.44
N ALA A 191 -7.56 -11.34 2.76
CA ALA A 191 -7.97 -12.74 2.92
C ALA A 191 -8.72 -12.97 4.24
N ASP A 192 -8.42 -12.15 5.26
CA ASP A 192 -9.07 -12.16 6.57
C ASP A 192 -8.84 -10.81 7.28
N LEU A 193 -9.80 -10.37 8.09
CA LEU A 193 -9.73 -9.18 8.94
C LEU A 193 -10.18 -9.57 10.34
N ALA A 194 -9.41 -9.19 11.37
CA ALA A 194 -9.72 -9.58 12.73
C ALA A 194 -9.36 -8.50 13.74
N TRP A 195 -10.18 -8.39 14.78
CA TRP A 195 -9.80 -7.79 16.05
C TRP A 195 -9.09 -8.86 16.87
N CYS A 196 -7.79 -8.70 17.11
CA CYS A 196 -6.95 -9.67 17.82
C CYS A 196 -6.51 -9.10 19.18
N PRO A 197 -6.57 -9.88 20.28
CA PRO A 197 -5.97 -9.49 21.55
C PRO A 197 -4.51 -9.06 21.37
N LEU A 198 -4.17 -7.86 21.84
CA LEU A 198 -2.88 -7.23 21.56
C LEU A 198 -1.69 -8.08 22.05
N ASP A 199 -1.86 -8.82 23.14
CA ASP A 199 -0.87 -9.74 23.70
C ASP A 199 -0.69 -11.03 22.88
N GLU A 200 -1.68 -11.41 22.07
CA GLU A 200 -1.62 -12.57 21.16
C GLU A 200 -1.09 -12.20 19.76
N VAL A 201 -1.09 -10.92 19.37
CA VAL A 201 -0.65 -10.46 18.03
C VAL A 201 0.76 -10.96 17.68
N ALA A 202 1.68 -11.00 18.65
CA ALA A 202 3.05 -11.44 18.42
C ALA A 202 3.17 -12.93 18.02
N GLU A 203 2.16 -13.74 18.36
CA GLU A 203 2.09 -15.17 18.05
C GLU A 203 1.65 -15.44 16.60
N LEU A 204 1.03 -14.45 15.94
CA LEU A 204 0.68 -14.53 14.54
C LEU A 204 1.93 -14.61 13.65
N ASN A 205 1.75 -15.11 12.42
CA ASN A 205 2.78 -15.04 11.38
C ASN A 205 2.89 -13.60 10.84
N LEU A 206 3.41 -12.67 11.63
CA LEU A 206 3.52 -11.26 11.29
C LEU A 206 4.47 -10.99 10.12
N LEU A 207 4.11 -9.99 9.31
CA LEU A 207 4.97 -9.33 8.33
C LEU A 207 6.27 -8.88 9.05
N PRO A 208 7.49 -9.22 8.56
CA PRO A 208 8.71 -9.04 9.36
C PRO A 208 8.98 -7.59 9.82
N PRO A 209 8.83 -6.55 8.96
CA PRO A 209 8.92 -5.15 9.42
C PRO A 209 7.91 -4.79 10.52
N PHE A 210 6.69 -5.32 10.45
CA PHE A 210 5.68 -5.07 11.47
C PHE A 210 6.04 -5.76 12.79
N ARG A 211 6.52 -7.01 12.74
CA ARG A 211 7.03 -7.75 13.90
C ARG A 211 8.14 -6.99 14.62
N GLU A 212 9.05 -6.38 13.86
CA GLU A 212 10.16 -5.58 14.41
C GLU A 212 9.66 -4.30 15.09
N ALA A 213 8.68 -3.61 14.50
CA ALA A 213 8.13 -2.37 15.04
C ALA A 213 7.19 -2.58 16.25
N LEU A 214 6.51 -3.73 16.33
CA LEU A 214 5.42 -3.99 17.27
C LEU A 214 5.76 -3.67 18.75
N PRO A 215 6.91 -4.12 19.33
CA PRO A 215 7.21 -3.81 20.73
C PRO A 215 7.32 -2.30 21.01
N GLY A 216 7.89 -1.55 20.07
CA GLY A 216 8.02 -0.10 20.17
C GLY A 216 6.69 0.64 20.05
N LEU A 217 5.77 0.11 19.24
CA LEU A 217 4.41 0.63 19.10
C LEU A 217 3.59 0.36 20.36
N ILE A 218 3.65 -0.85 20.92
CA ILE A 218 2.95 -1.21 22.17
C ILE A 218 3.40 -0.31 23.33
N ALA A 219 4.70 -0.03 23.44
CA ALA A 219 5.25 0.83 24.49
C ALA A 219 4.68 2.26 24.47
N ARG A 220 4.20 2.73 23.30
CA ARG A 220 3.63 4.08 23.13
C ARG A 220 2.14 4.17 23.46
N LEU A 221 1.43 3.03 23.56
CA LEU A 221 0.02 3.03 23.97
C LEU A 221 -0.16 3.35 25.47
N GLY A 222 0.88 3.07 26.28
CA GLY A 222 0.84 3.23 27.73
C GLY A 222 1.54 4.48 28.27
N SER A 223 2.01 5.37 27.39
CA SER A 223 2.72 6.62 27.72
C SER A 223 1.78 7.83 27.65
#